data_AF-A0A933P5A7-F1
#
_entry.id   AF-A0A933P5A7-F1
#
_cell.length_a   1.000
_cell.length_b   1.000
_cell.length_c   1.000
_cell.angle_alpha   90.00
_cell.angle_beta   90.00
_cell.angle_gamma   90.00
#
_symmetry.space_group_name_H-M   'P 1'
#
loop_
_entity.id
_entity.type
_entity.pdbx_description
1 polymer ?
#
loop_
_entity_poly.entity_id
_entity_poly.type
_entity_poly.pdbx_seq_one_letter_code
_entity_poly.pdbx_strand_id
1 'polypeptide(L)'
;MSSLAARRDFRVADLSLAPFGRKEIHLAEHEMPGLRALRKEFGPLKPLKGARISGSLHMTIQTAVLIETLVELGAEVRWASCNIFSTQDHAAAAVAVGPNGTPEDPQGVPVFAWKGETLEEYWWCTEQMMSWPASPNGESNEANMILDDGGDATLLLHKGVEFEKSGEVPDPTTATNAEFALVLGLLQRSLKTDPTKWTRMAASIKGVTEETTTGVHRLYEMQKAG
;
A
#
# COMPACT_ATOMS: atom_id res chain seq x y z
N MET A 1 -15.99 -10.87 -8.94
CA MET A 1 -14.59 -10.84 -9.43
C MET A 1 -14.28 -9.54 -10.17
N SER A 2 -13.29 -8.78 -9.71
CA SER A 2 -12.73 -7.63 -10.43
C SER A 2 -11.72 -8.10 -11.48
N SER A 3 -11.78 -7.64 -12.73
CA SER A 3 -10.81 -7.98 -13.81
C SER A 3 -9.78 -6.85 -13.99
N LEU A 4 -8.54 -7.12 -14.42
CA LEU A 4 -7.47 -6.09 -14.52
C LEU A 4 -7.89 -4.94 -15.45
N ALA A 5 -8.85 -5.19 -16.33
CA ALA A 5 -9.44 -4.22 -17.24
C ALA A 5 -10.46 -3.28 -16.58
N ALA A 6 -11.01 -3.63 -15.41
CA ALA A 6 -11.92 -2.75 -14.68
C ALA A 6 -11.14 -1.59 -14.06
N ARG A 7 -11.34 -0.38 -14.60
CA ARG A 7 -10.71 0.86 -14.10
C ARG A 7 -11.34 1.32 -12.79
N ARG A 8 -11.19 0.53 -11.73
CA ARG A 8 -11.51 0.92 -10.35
C ARG A 8 -10.21 1.18 -9.62
N ASP A 9 -10.21 2.18 -8.75
CA ASP A 9 -9.05 2.53 -7.92
C ASP A 9 -8.90 1.58 -6.72
N PHE A 10 -9.06 0.28 -6.98
CA PHE A 10 -8.82 -0.84 -6.08
C PHE A 10 -8.87 -2.15 -6.90
N ARG A 11 -8.25 -3.20 -6.37
CA ARG A 11 -8.34 -4.55 -6.91
C ARG A 11 -8.29 -5.58 -5.77
N VAL A 12 -9.41 -6.28 -5.61
CA VAL A 12 -9.59 -7.37 -4.64
C VAL A 12 -10.24 -8.57 -5.32
N ALA A 13 -10.14 -9.76 -4.72
CA ALA A 13 -10.68 -10.99 -5.29
C ALA A 13 -12.20 -10.88 -5.57
N ASP A 14 -12.97 -10.51 -4.54
CA ASP A 14 -14.42 -10.45 -4.64
C ASP A 14 -15.08 -9.49 -3.63
N LEU A 15 -15.75 -8.44 -4.14
CA LEU A 15 -16.42 -7.45 -3.29
C LEU A 15 -17.65 -7.99 -2.55
N SER A 16 -18.29 -9.06 -3.03
CA SER A 16 -19.43 -9.65 -2.31
C SER A 16 -19.05 -10.26 -0.96
N LEU A 17 -17.75 -10.38 -0.65
CA LEU A 17 -17.26 -10.81 0.65
C LEU A 17 -17.27 -9.69 1.71
N ALA A 18 -17.49 -8.43 1.33
CA ALA A 18 -17.46 -7.29 2.24
C ALA A 18 -18.39 -7.42 3.46
N PRO A 19 -19.64 -7.93 3.35
CA PRO A 19 -20.49 -8.13 4.52
C PRO A 19 -19.94 -9.17 5.52
N PHE A 20 -19.21 -10.18 5.04
CA PHE A 20 -18.55 -11.14 5.91
C PHE A 20 -17.35 -10.50 6.60
N GLY A 21 -16.47 -9.84 5.85
CA GLY A 21 -15.33 -9.13 6.42
C GLY A 21 -15.73 -8.05 7.42
N ARG A 22 -16.82 -7.31 7.17
CA ARG A 22 -17.34 -6.31 8.12
C ARG A 22 -17.73 -6.93 9.47
N LYS A 23 -18.33 -8.12 9.47
CA LYS A 23 -18.66 -8.84 10.70
C LYS A 23 -17.40 -9.23 11.47
N GLU A 24 -16.37 -9.73 10.79
CA GLU A 24 -15.11 -10.10 11.43
C GLU A 24 -14.31 -8.89 11.91
N ILE A 25 -14.33 -7.76 11.18
CA ILE A 25 -13.76 -6.49 11.64
C ILE A 25 -14.42 -6.06 12.95
N HIS A 26 -15.76 -6.11 13.05
CA HIS A 26 -16.44 -5.77 14.30
C HIS A 26 -16.05 -6.69 15.47
N LEU A 27 -15.85 -7.99 15.22
CA LEU A 27 -15.35 -8.91 16.25
C LEU A 27 -13.91 -8.59 16.63
N ALA A 28 -13.03 -8.35 15.66
CA ALA A 28 -11.63 -8.02 15.89
C ALA A 28 -11.46 -6.70 16.64
N GLU A 29 -12.33 -5.71 16.43
CA GLU A 29 -12.32 -4.47 17.21
C GLU A 29 -12.45 -4.70 18.72
N HIS A 30 -13.21 -5.72 19.16
CA HIS A 30 -13.30 -6.08 20.58
C HIS A 30 -11.98 -6.66 21.12
N GLU A 31 -11.21 -7.35 20.27
CA GLU A 31 -9.92 -7.96 20.60
C GLU A 31 -8.72 -7.04 20.35
N MET A 32 -8.94 -5.81 19.87
CA MET A 32 -7.89 -4.82 19.57
C MET A 32 -8.06 -3.55 20.41
N PRO A 33 -8.00 -3.64 21.76
CA PRO A 33 -8.27 -2.52 22.64
C PRO A 33 -7.29 -1.35 22.46
N GLY A 34 -6.05 -1.61 22.02
CA GLY A 34 -5.06 -0.56 21.73
C GLY A 34 -5.51 0.38 20.60
N LEU A 35 -5.94 -0.17 19.47
CA LEU A 35 -6.43 0.64 18.33
C LEU A 35 -7.73 1.37 18.69
N ARG A 36 -8.63 0.70 19.41
CA ARG A 36 -9.87 1.31 19.93
C ARG A 36 -9.59 2.48 20.87
N ALA A 37 -8.59 2.36 21.74
CA ALA A 37 -8.17 3.44 22.63
C ALA A 37 -7.63 4.63 21.84
N LEU A 38 -6.76 4.40 20.84
CA LEU A 38 -6.24 5.45 19.96
C LEU A 38 -7.35 6.20 19.22
N ARG A 39 -8.33 5.48 18.66
CA ARG A 39 -9.52 6.09 18.01
C ARG A 39 -10.29 6.97 18.98
N LYS A 40 -10.54 6.49 20.20
CA LYS A 40 -11.25 7.27 21.23
C LYS A 40 -10.49 8.53 21.66
N GLU A 41 -9.18 8.41 21.85
CA GLU A 41 -8.33 9.49 22.34
C GLU A 41 -8.05 10.54 21.26
N PHE A 42 -7.66 10.11 20.07
CA PHE A 42 -7.16 10.98 19.01
C PHE A 42 -8.13 11.19 17.85
N GLY A 43 -9.22 10.43 17.76
CA GLY A 43 -10.25 10.58 16.72
C GLY A 43 -10.82 12.01 16.62
N PRO A 44 -11.16 12.69 17.72
CA PRO A 44 -11.59 14.10 17.69
C PRO A 44 -10.50 15.07 17.24
N LEU A 45 -9.22 14.74 17.48
CA LEU A 45 -8.07 15.59 17.17
C LEU A 45 -7.62 15.47 15.71
N LYS A 46 -7.92 14.36 15.05
CA LYS A 46 -7.52 14.04 13.67
C LYS A 46 -6.03 14.31 13.41
N PRO A 47 -5.10 13.75 14.21
CA PRO A 47 -3.68 14.08 14.14
C PRO A 47 -3.04 13.70 12.80
N LEU A 48 -3.62 12.75 12.06
CA LEU A 48 -3.12 12.32 10.76
C LEU A 48 -3.75 13.09 9.59
N LYS A 49 -4.50 14.18 9.85
CA LYS A 49 -5.08 15.00 8.80
C LYS A 49 -3.98 15.49 7.84
N GLY A 50 -4.15 15.16 6.55
CA GLY A 50 -3.19 15.49 5.48
C GLY A 50 -2.07 14.46 5.30
N ALA A 51 -2.02 13.40 6.11
CA ALA A 51 -1.19 12.24 5.84
C ALA A 51 -1.79 11.45 4.67
N ARG A 52 -0.95 11.08 3.71
CA ARG A 52 -1.26 10.22 2.57
C ARG A 52 -0.36 9.00 2.68
N ILE A 53 -0.90 7.95 3.30
CA ILE A 53 -0.14 6.78 3.75
C ILE A 53 -0.26 5.68 2.70
N SER A 54 0.89 5.33 2.12
CA SER A 54 1.07 4.14 1.31
C SER A 54 1.44 2.97 2.21
N GLY A 55 0.51 2.03 2.40
CA GLY A 55 0.67 0.87 3.28
C GLY A 55 0.98 -0.42 2.53
N SER A 56 2.07 -1.08 2.91
CA SER A 56 2.52 -2.40 2.45
C SER A 56 2.63 -3.33 3.65
N LEU A 57 1.52 -3.98 4.01
CA LEU A 57 1.43 -4.90 5.14
C LEU A 57 0.37 -5.94 4.83
N HIS A 58 0.52 -7.16 5.34
CA HIS A 58 -0.45 -8.25 5.16
C HIS A 58 -1.91 -7.76 5.23
N MET A 59 -2.69 -7.96 4.17
CA MET A 59 -4.09 -7.49 4.10
C MET A 59 -5.05 -8.45 4.83
N THR A 60 -5.07 -8.36 6.16
CA THR A 60 -5.87 -9.19 7.07
C THR A 60 -6.99 -8.40 7.76
N ILE A 61 -7.82 -9.08 8.55
CA ILE A 61 -8.81 -8.45 9.44
C ILE A 61 -8.15 -7.52 10.45
N GLN A 62 -6.99 -7.91 11.01
CA GLN A 62 -6.26 -7.08 11.97
C GLN A 62 -5.77 -5.79 11.29
N THR A 63 -5.25 -5.92 10.07
CA THR A 63 -4.83 -4.78 9.26
C THR A 63 -6.01 -3.93 8.83
N ALA A 64 -7.18 -4.51 8.57
CA ALA A 64 -8.39 -3.73 8.31
C ALA A 64 -8.75 -2.80 9.48
N VAL A 65 -8.66 -3.29 10.73
CA VAL A 65 -8.87 -2.45 11.93
C VAL A 65 -7.78 -1.36 12.03
N LEU A 66 -6.52 -1.67 11.69
CA LEU A 66 -5.44 -0.68 11.61
C LEU A 66 -5.76 0.42 10.57
N ILE A 67 -6.10 0.04 9.34
CA ILE A 67 -6.44 0.96 8.25
C ILE A 67 -7.59 1.88 8.67
N GLU A 68 -8.68 1.33 9.20
CA GLU A 68 -9.82 2.13 9.66
C GLU A 68 -9.46 3.04 10.84
N THR A 69 -8.47 2.66 11.67
CA THR A 69 -7.92 3.54 12.69
C THR A 69 -7.17 4.72 12.06
N LEU A 70 -6.31 4.48 11.07
CA LEU A 70 -5.58 5.57 10.38
C LEU A 70 -6.54 6.57 9.73
N VAL A 71 -7.58 6.07 9.05
CA VAL A 71 -8.64 6.90 8.46
C VAL A 71 -9.43 7.64 9.53
N GLU A 72 -9.81 6.99 10.63
CA GLU A 72 -10.50 7.65 11.74
C GLU A 72 -9.63 8.73 12.40
N LEU A 73 -8.30 8.60 12.37
CA LEU A 73 -7.36 9.62 12.83
C LEU A 73 -7.07 10.69 11.77
N GLY A 74 -7.69 10.63 10.59
CA GLY A 74 -7.69 11.67 9.56
C GLY A 74 -6.78 11.43 8.36
N ALA A 75 -6.14 10.26 8.26
CA ALA A 75 -5.29 9.93 7.12
C ALA A 75 -6.11 9.57 5.87
N GLU A 76 -5.53 9.83 4.70
CA GLU A 76 -5.88 9.14 3.47
C GLU A 76 -4.93 7.95 3.31
N VAL A 77 -5.45 6.82 2.82
CA VAL A 77 -4.70 5.56 2.81
C VAL A 77 -4.88 4.84 1.48
N ARG A 78 -3.79 4.25 0.96
CA ARG A 78 -3.80 3.25 -0.11
C ARG A 78 -3.06 2.02 0.38
N TRP A 79 -3.50 0.82 0.01
CA TRP A 79 -2.96 -0.41 0.58
C TRP A 79 -2.66 -1.51 -0.44
N ALA A 80 -1.59 -2.25 -0.17
CA ALA A 80 -1.25 -3.53 -0.80
C ALA A 80 -0.76 -4.51 0.27
N SER A 81 -0.86 -5.82 -0.01
CA SER A 81 -0.27 -6.84 0.86
C SER A 81 1.25 -6.89 0.64
N CYS A 82 2.03 -7.23 1.68
CA CYS A 82 3.47 -7.51 1.57
C CYS A 82 3.78 -9.02 1.36
N ASN A 83 2.75 -9.84 1.11
CA ASN A 83 2.92 -11.25 0.78
C ASN A 83 1.76 -11.78 -0.07
N ILE A 84 2.09 -12.60 -1.07
CA ILE A 84 1.15 -13.17 -2.05
C ILE A 84 0.08 -14.10 -1.47
N PHE A 85 0.27 -14.63 -0.25
CA PHE A 85 -0.68 -15.57 0.38
C PHE A 85 -1.31 -15.06 1.66
N SER A 86 -0.88 -13.92 2.20
CA SER A 86 -1.33 -13.43 3.50
C SER A 86 -2.70 -12.76 3.45
N THR A 87 -3.14 -12.30 2.28
CA THR A 87 -4.42 -11.60 2.14
C THR A 87 -5.60 -12.48 2.59
N GLN A 88 -6.47 -11.88 3.40
CA GLN A 88 -7.80 -12.39 3.70
C GLN A 88 -8.79 -11.64 2.82
N ASP A 89 -9.31 -12.29 1.77
CA ASP A 89 -10.08 -11.61 0.71
C ASP A 89 -11.33 -10.88 1.22
N HIS A 90 -11.97 -11.42 2.25
CA HIS A 90 -13.12 -10.79 2.89
C HIS A 90 -12.74 -9.52 3.65
N ALA A 91 -11.56 -9.47 4.27
CA ALA A 91 -11.01 -8.26 4.87
C ALA A 91 -10.70 -7.21 3.80
N ALA A 92 -10.00 -7.60 2.72
CA ALA A 92 -9.69 -6.73 1.60
C ALA A 92 -10.97 -6.11 0.99
N ALA A 93 -12.00 -6.94 0.78
CA ALA A 93 -13.30 -6.48 0.29
C ALA A 93 -13.99 -5.51 1.26
N ALA A 94 -14.00 -5.81 2.56
CA ALA A 94 -14.63 -4.95 3.56
C ALA A 94 -13.94 -3.59 3.71
N VAL A 95 -12.62 -3.55 3.54
CA VAL A 95 -11.82 -2.32 3.56
C VAL A 95 -12.04 -1.49 2.28
N ALA A 96 -12.10 -2.14 1.12
CA ALA A 96 -12.41 -1.45 -0.15
C ALA A 96 -13.84 -0.88 -0.16
N VAL A 97 -14.82 -1.60 0.39
CA VAL A 97 -16.20 -1.14 0.51
C VAL A 97 -16.36 -0.06 1.60
N GLY A 98 -15.60 -0.15 2.69
CA GLY A 98 -15.67 0.76 3.82
C GLY A 98 -16.87 0.48 4.75
N PRO A 99 -16.94 1.16 5.91
CA PRO A 99 -17.98 0.91 6.91
C PRO A 99 -19.37 1.41 6.50
N ASN A 100 -19.43 2.40 5.61
CA ASN A 100 -20.67 3.04 5.16
C ASN A 100 -21.00 2.79 3.69
N GLY A 101 -20.12 2.10 2.95
CA GLY A 101 -20.32 1.82 1.54
C GLY A 101 -21.04 0.50 1.27
N THR A 102 -21.25 0.22 -0.02
CA THR A 102 -21.79 -1.04 -0.52
C THR A 102 -20.88 -1.61 -1.62
N PRO A 103 -21.00 -2.89 -2.00
CA PRO A 103 -20.25 -3.43 -3.14
C PRO A 103 -20.48 -2.66 -4.46
N GLU A 104 -21.66 -2.07 -4.63
CA GLU A 104 -22.05 -1.26 -5.78
C GLU A 104 -21.52 0.18 -5.70
N ASP A 105 -21.50 0.75 -4.49
CA ASP A 105 -20.99 2.10 -4.18
C ASP A 105 -19.97 2.04 -3.02
N PRO A 106 -18.72 1.61 -3.31
CA PRO A 106 -17.69 1.48 -2.29
C PRO A 106 -17.21 2.86 -1.81
N GLN A 107 -17.13 3.03 -0.49
CA GLN A 107 -16.72 4.29 0.17
C GLN A 107 -15.54 4.04 1.14
N GLY A 108 -14.78 2.98 0.90
CA GLY A 108 -13.62 2.60 1.68
C GLY A 108 -12.33 3.20 1.15
N VAL A 109 -11.22 2.46 1.34
CA VAL A 109 -9.90 2.87 0.84
C VAL A 109 -9.48 2.04 -0.38
N PRO A 110 -8.63 2.59 -1.27
CA PRO A 110 -7.97 1.81 -2.31
C PRO A 110 -7.17 0.63 -1.74
N VAL A 111 -7.57 -0.59 -2.09
CA VAL A 111 -6.87 -1.83 -1.73
C VAL A 111 -6.52 -2.59 -2.99
N PHE A 112 -5.24 -2.94 -3.15
CA PHE A 112 -4.71 -3.77 -4.24
C PHE A 112 -4.12 -5.02 -3.61
N ALA A 113 -4.98 -5.99 -3.30
CA ALA A 113 -4.58 -7.22 -2.63
C ALA A 113 -5.61 -8.34 -2.82
N TRP A 114 -5.13 -9.55 -3.11
CA TRP A 114 -5.93 -10.77 -3.03
C TRP A 114 -5.06 -11.97 -2.63
N LYS A 115 -5.70 -13.05 -2.19
CA LYS A 115 -4.98 -14.27 -1.83
C LYS A 115 -4.57 -15.02 -3.11
N GLY A 116 -3.30 -15.43 -3.16
CA GLY A 116 -2.76 -16.22 -4.28
C GLY A 116 -2.33 -15.38 -5.48
N GLU A 117 -1.84 -14.17 -5.24
CA GLU A 117 -1.19 -13.35 -6.26
C GLU A 117 -0.01 -14.09 -6.91
N THR A 118 0.21 -13.85 -8.20
CA THR A 118 1.51 -14.08 -8.84
C THR A 118 2.51 -13.00 -8.39
N LEU A 119 3.81 -13.25 -8.56
CA LEU A 119 4.83 -12.24 -8.25
C LEU A 119 4.69 -10.98 -9.14
N GLU A 120 4.20 -11.13 -10.38
CA GLU A 120 3.96 -9.97 -11.25
C GLU A 120 2.80 -9.12 -10.75
N GLU A 121 1.72 -9.76 -10.28
CA GLU A 121 0.58 -9.09 -9.68
C GLU A 121 0.95 -8.41 -8.36
N TYR A 122 1.78 -9.06 -7.52
CA TYR A 122 2.31 -8.49 -6.28
C TYR A 122 3.00 -7.15 -6.52
N TRP A 123 4.00 -7.11 -7.40
CA TRP A 123 4.73 -5.87 -7.70
C TRP A 123 3.86 -4.82 -8.39
N TRP A 124 2.89 -5.25 -9.20
CA TRP A 124 1.87 -4.36 -9.76
C TRP A 124 1.01 -3.73 -8.64
N CYS A 125 0.57 -4.51 -7.66
CA CYS A 125 -0.17 -4.02 -6.49
C CYS A 125 0.65 -3.01 -5.69
N THR A 126 1.93 -3.29 -5.45
CA THR A 126 2.86 -2.36 -4.79
C THR A 126 2.96 -1.04 -5.54
N GLU A 127 3.08 -1.07 -6.88
CA GLU A 127 3.08 0.15 -7.69
C GLU A 127 1.73 0.90 -7.61
N GLN A 128 0.58 0.21 -7.67
CA GLN A 128 -0.74 0.86 -7.57
C GLN A 128 -0.96 1.53 -6.21
N MET A 129 -0.50 0.89 -5.14
CA MET A 129 -0.56 1.42 -3.78
C MET A 129 0.32 2.66 -3.61
N MET A 130 1.49 2.69 -4.23
CA MET A 130 2.41 3.84 -4.21
C MET A 130 1.99 4.96 -5.17
N SER A 131 1.23 4.65 -6.22
CA SER A 131 0.82 5.62 -7.25
C SER A 131 -0.49 6.31 -6.87
N TRP A 132 -0.39 7.50 -6.28
CA TRP A 132 -1.56 8.30 -5.90
C TRP A 132 -2.15 9.06 -7.09
N PRO A 133 -3.48 9.16 -7.22
CA PRO A 133 -4.10 9.89 -8.31
C PRO A 133 -3.83 11.39 -8.18
N ALA A 134 -3.64 12.07 -9.32
CA ALA A 134 -3.40 13.51 -9.35
C ALA A 134 -4.52 14.29 -8.64
N SER A 135 -4.16 15.36 -7.92
CA SER A 135 -5.15 16.24 -7.29
C SER A 135 -6.01 16.92 -8.36
N PRO A 136 -7.34 17.01 -8.19
CA PRO A 136 -8.21 17.79 -9.06
C PRO A 136 -7.81 19.26 -9.18
N ASN A 137 -7.10 19.78 -8.18
CA ASN A 137 -6.72 21.19 -8.08
C ASN A 137 -5.29 21.47 -8.60
N GLY A 138 -4.62 20.46 -9.18
CA GLY A 138 -3.26 20.59 -9.70
C GLY A 138 -2.15 20.55 -8.64
N GLU A 139 -2.49 20.31 -7.36
CA GLU A 139 -1.52 20.11 -6.29
C GLU A 139 -0.91 18.69 -6.32
N SER A 140 0.29 18.53 -5.77
CA SER A 140 0.90 17.20 -5.60
C SER A 140 0.10 16.38 -4.60
N ASN A 141 -0.44 15.23 -5.05
CA ASN A 141 -1.16 14.28 -4.22
C ASN A 141 -0.35 12.99 -3.95
N GLU A 142 0.96 13.03 -4.20
CA GLU A 142 1.87 11.91 -3.98
C GLU A 142 1.83 11.44 -2.53
N ALA A 143 2.11 10.17 -2.28
CA ALA A 143 2.32 9.63 -0.94
C ALA A 143 3.25 10.55 -0.13
N ASN A 144 2.99 10.73 1.16
CA ASN A 144 3.89 11.48 2.04
C ASN A 144 4.35 10.69 3.27
N MET A 145 3.86 9.47 3.45
CA MET A 145 4.27 8.52 4.48
C MET A 145 4.21 7.10 3.91
N ILE A 146 5.10 6.24 4.38
CA ILE A 146 5.05 4.79 4.09
C ILE A 146 4.83 4.04 5.42
N LEU A 147 3.96 3.04 5.39
CA LEU A 147 3.86 2.04 6.46
C LEU A 147 4.21 0.69 5.82
N ASP A 148 5.36 0.13 6.18
CA ASP A 148 5.97 -1.02 5.49
C ASP A 148 6.14 -2.21 6.45
N ASP A 149 6.13 -3.41 5.87
CA ASP A 149 6.38 -4.68 6.53
C ASP A 149 7.21 -5.53 5.57
N GLY A 150 8.50 -5.64 5.85
CA GLY A 150 9.49 -6.32 5.02
C GLY A 150 10.33 -5.37 4.15
N GLY A 151 9.93 -4.11 4.02
CA GLY A 151 10.71 -3.07 3.34
C GLY A 151 10.60 -3.06 1.82
N ASP A 152 9.61 -3.72 1.22
CA ASP A 152 9.49 -3.84 -0.25
C ASP A 152 9.01 -2.54 -0.91
N ALA A 153 8.09 -1.80 -0.27
CA ALA A 153 7.68 -0.49 -0.78
C ALA A 153 8.84 0.51 -0.73
N THR A 154 9.60 0.46 0.37
CA THR A 154 10.82 1.26 0.54
C THR A 154 11.89 0.88 -0.49
N LEU A 155 12.15 -0.42 -0.70
CA LEU A 155 13.09 -0.91 -1.70
C LEU A 155 12.73 -0.40 -3.10
N LEU A 156 11.45 -0.53 -3.50
CA LEU A 156 10.98 -0.10 -4.81
C LEU A 156 11.20 1.39 -5.03
N LEU A 157 10.88 2.22 -4.03
CA LEU A 157 11.10 3.66 -4.09
C LEU A 157 12.59 4.01 -4.25
N HIS A 158 13.46 3.43 -3.43
CA HIS A 158 14.90 3.70 -3.49
C HIS A 158 15.52 3.25 -4.83
N LYS A 159 15.14 2.07 -5.34
CA LYS A 159 15.60 1.59 -6.65
C LYS A 159 15.07 2.42 -7.80
N GLY A 160 13.83 2.88 -7.73
CA GLY A 160 13.28 3.83 -8.69
C GLY A 160 14.10 5.11 -8.77
N VAL A 161 14.41 5.73 -7.63
CA VAL A 161 15.24 6.94 -7.57
C VAL A 161 16.68 6.68 -8.06
N GLU A 162 17.27 5.55 -7.68
CA GLU A 162 18.61 5.15 -8.13
C GLU A 162 18.68 5.09 -9.66
N PHE A 163 17.72 4.41 -10.30
CA PHE A 163 17.72 4.24 -11.75
C PHE A 163 17.24 5.47 -12.53
N GLU A 164 16.40 6.32 -11.95
CA GLU A 164 16.12 7.64 -12.52
C GLU A 164 17.38 8.52 -12.54
N LYS A 165 18.20 8.47 -11.48
CA LYS A 165 19.46 9.23 -11.41
C LYS A 165 20.52 8.69 -12.36
N SER A 166 20.62 7.37 -12.53
CA SER A 166 21.56 6.77 -13.49
C SER A 166 21.10 6.93 -14.95
N GLY A 167 19.81 7.11 -15.17
CA GLY A 167 19.18 7.18 -16.50
C GLY A 167 19.00 5.81 -17.16
N GLU A 168 19.32 4.72 -16.48
CA GLU A 168 19.23 3.35 -16.99
C GLU A 168 18.80 2.38 -15.90
N VAL A 169 17.80 1.55 -16.23
CA VAL A 169 17.40 0.39 -15.41
C VAL A 169 18.07 -0.86 -16.00
N PRO A 170 18.83 -1.62 -15.20
CA PRO A 170 19.48 -2.86 -15.65
C PRO A 170 18.52 -3.84 -16.32
N ASP A 171 19.05 -4.66 -17.23
CA ASP A 171 18.27 -5.71 -17.90
C ASP A 171 17.74 -6.73 -16.87
N PRO A 172 16.43 -7.01 -16.81
CA PRO A 172 15.83 -8.03 -15.95
C PRO A 172 16.53 -9.40 -15.99
N THR A 173 17.12 -9.79 -17.11
CA THR A 173 17.83 -11.09 -17.22
C THR A 173 19.13 -11.15 -16.42
N THR A 174 19.63 -9.99 -15.96
CA THR A 174 20.85 -9.88 -15.13
C THR A 174 20.54 -9.89 -13.62
N ALA A 175 19.25 -9.96 -13.26
CA ALA A 175 18.83 -9.95 -11.87
C ALA A 175 19.39 -11.14 -11.08
N THR A 176 19.66 -10.90 -9.79
CA THR A 176 20.16 -11.92 -8.87
C THR A 176 19.11 -12.97 -8.51
N ASN A 177 17.82 -12.68 -8.71
CA ASN A 177 16.71 -13.60 -8.50
C ASN A 177 15.48 -13.18 -9.35
N ALA A 178 14.49 -14.08 -9.44
CA ALA A 178 13.30 -13.88 -10.26
C ALA A 178 12.43 -12.70 -9.81
N GLU A 179 12.35 -12.44 -8.51
CA GLU A 179 11.57 -11.33 -7.96
C GLU A 179 12.20 -9.98 -8.31
N PHE A 180 13.52 -9.87 -8.19
CA PHE A 180 14.24 -8.67 -8.58
C PHE A 180 14.17 -8.42 -10.10
N ALA A 181 14.12 -9.48 -10.93
CA ALA A 181 13.87 -9.33 -12.37
C ALA A 181 12.53 -8.64 -12.65
N LEU A 182 11.49 -8.94 -11.87
CA LEU A 182 10.18 -8.30 -11.99
C LEU A 182 10.21 -6.84 -11.54
N VAL A 183 10.95 -6.51 -10.48
CA VAL A 183 11.20 -5.12 -10.05
C VAL A 183 11.89 -4.33 -11.17
N LEU A 184 12.95 -4.86 -11.76
CA LEU A 184 13.64 -4.22 -12.88
C LEU A 184 12.69 -4.01 -14.08
N GLY A 185 11.92 -5.04 -14.45
CA GLY A 185 10.95 -4.94 -15.53
C GLY A 185 9.84 -3.92 -15.26
N LEU A 186 9.39 -3.81 -14.00
CA LEU A 186 8.43 -2.78 -13.57
C LEU A 186 9.04 -1.39 -13.70
N LEU A 187 10.23 -1.16 -13.15
CA LEU A 187 10.91 0.13 -13.20
C LEU A 187 11.21 0.54 -14.66
N GLN A 188 11.62 -0.38 -15.53
CA GLN A 188 11.77 -0.12 -16.96
C GLN A 188 10.48 0.40 -17.62
N ARG A 189 9.32 -0.17 -17.29
CA ARG A 189 8.03 0.30 -17.81
C ARG A 189 7.61 1.64 -17.21
N SER A 190 7.81 1.78 -15.89
CA SER A 190 7.44 2.96 -15.13
C SER A 190 8.20 4.21 -15.62
N LEU A 191 9.53 4.11 -15.74
CA LEU A 191 10.39 5.21 -16.18
C LEU A 191 10.19 5.61 -17.65
N LYS A 192 9.79 4.66 -18.52
CA LYS A 192 9.40 4.98 -19.91
C LYS A 192 8.13 5.85 -19.97
N THR A 193 7.25 5.70 -19.00
CA THR A 193 5.97 6.41 -18.94
C THR A 193 6.13 7.75 -18.22
N ASP A 194 6.83 7.75 -17.09
CA ASP A 194 7.15 8.95 -16.31
C ASP A 194 8.57 8.82 -15.73
N PRO A 195 9.58 9.48 -16.34
CA PRO A 195 10.98 9.33 -15.97
C PRO A 195 11.36 10.07 -14.67
N THR A 196 10.40 10.71 -14.00
CA THR A 196 10.64 11.46 -12.76
C THR A 196 9.71 11.03 -11.62
N LYS A 197 8.91 9.98 -11.83
CA LYS A 197 7.89 9.49 -10.89
C LYS A 197 8.47 9.24 -9.51
N TRP A 198 9.53 8.47 -9.41
CA TRP A 198 10.07 7.99 -8.14
C TRP A 198 10.82 9.09 -7.39
N THR A 199 11.54 9.96 -8.09
CA THR A 199 12.22 11.12 -7.48
C THR A 199 11.20 12.12 -6.93
N ARG A 200 10.12 12.42 -7.67
CA ARG A 200 9.04 13.28 -7.18
C ARG A 200 8.33 12.67 -5.96
N MET A 201 8.04 11.37 -6.00
CA MET A 201 7.42 10.64 -4.90
C MET A 201 8.32 10.64 -3.66
N ALA A 202 9.61 10.30 -3.81
CA ALA A 202 10.57 10.27 -2.71
C ALA A 202 10.73 11.64 -2.05
N ALA A 203 10.70 12.73 -2.82
CA ALA A 203 10.74 14.09 -2.29
C ALA A 203 9.50 14.47 -1.44
N SER A 204 8.37 13.78 -1.63
CA SER A 204 7.14 13.97 -0.86
C SER A 204 7.11 13.14 0.43
N ILE A 205 7.81 12.01 0.47
CA ILE A 205 7.87 11.13 1.65
C ILE A 205 8.59 11.81 2.81
N LYS A 206 7.90 11.94 3.94
CA LYS A 206 8.43 12.48 5.20
C LYS A 206 9.06 11.41 6.09
N GLY A 207 8.69 10.15 5.89
CA GLY A 207 9.23 9.01 6.64
C GLY A 207 8.53 7.70 6.35
N VAL A 208 9.14 6.62 6.83
CA VAL A 208 8.61 5.26 6.82
C VAL A 208 8.55 4.71 8.24
N THR A 209 7.50 3.97 8.57
CA THR A 209 7.44 3.10 9.75
C THR A 209 7.50 1.66 9.29
N GLU A 210 8.46 0.89 9.81
CA GLU A 210 8.70 -0.50 9.42
C GLU A 210 8.34 -1.45 10.56
N GLU A 211 7.54 -2.47 10.27
CA GLU A 211 6.99 -3.40 11.26
C GLU A 211 7.98 -4.51 11.63
N THR A 212 8.70 -5.05 10.66
CA THR A 212 9.38 -6.34 10.85
C THR A 212 10.90 -6.25 10.91
N THR A 213 11.53 -7.23 11.55
CA THR A 213 13.00 -7.23 11.75
C THR A 213 13.77 -7.28 10.42
N THR A 214 13.25 -8.00 9.43
CA THR A 214 13.84 -8.07 8.08
C THR A 214 13.86 -6.71 7.39
N GLY A 215 12.75 -5.98 7.42
CA GLY A 215 12.69 -4.64 6.84
C GLY A 215 13.59 -3.67 7.60
N VAL A 216 13.62 -3.75 8.94
CA VAL A 216 14.54 -2.93 9.76
C VAL A 216 16.01 -3.20 9.41
N HIS A 217 16.38 -4.46 9.14
CA HIS A 217 17.74 -4.78 8.68
C HIS A 217 18.07 -4.09 7.35
N ARG A 218 17.15 -4.11 6.37
CA ARG A 218 17.31 -3.41 5.09
C ARG A 218 17.45 -1.90 5.28
N LEU A 219 16.66 -1.30 6.19
CA LEU A 219 16.79 0.12 6.55
C LEU A 219 18.19 0.43 7.11
N TYR A 220 18.74 -0.41 7.99
CA TYR A 220 20.10 -0.24 8.50
C TYR A 220 21.19 -0.40 7.43
N GLU A 221 21.00 -1.31 6.47
CA GLU A 221 21.91 -1.45 5.33
C GLU A 221 21.92 -0.19 4.47
N MET A 222 20.75 0.35 4.14
CA MET A 222 20.62 1.62 3.41
C MET A 222 21.24 2.78 4.19
N GLN A 223 20.96 2.90 5.50
CA GLN A 223 21.55 3.94 6.34
C GLN A 223 23.10 3.89 6.35
N LYS A 224 23.69 2.69 6.32
CA LYS A 224 25.15 2.52 6.25
C LYS A 224 25.74 2.87 4.89
N ALA A 225 24.97 2.69 3.81
CA ALA A 225 25.39 2.98 2.45
C ALA A 225 25.30 4.48 2.09
N GLY A 226 24.50 5.27 2.83
CA GLY A 226 24.27 6.69 2.61
C GLY A 226 23.10 6.97 1.67
#